data_AF-A0A7I9ZML2-F1
#
_entry.id   AF-A0A7I9ZML2-F1
#
_cell.length_a   1.000
_cell.length_b   1.000
_cell.length_c   1.000
_cell.angle_alpha   90.00
_cell.angle_beta   90.00
_cell.angle_gamma   90.00
#
_symmetry.space_group_name_H-M   'P 1'
#
loop_
_entity.id
_entity.type
_entity.pdbx_description
1 polymer ?
#
loop_
_entity_poly.entity_id
_entity_poly.type
_entity_poly.pdbx_seq_one_letter_code
_entity_poly.pdbx_strand_id
1 'polypeptide(L)'
;MLLAAVGSGAVLLGTSAPVIAQPPPPNCTAADLAGIMSGITAATSAYLFTHPPVNDFFTTLKDVPAEEKRAALQTYMDANPQVKADLTGIRQPAVDFRNRCG
;
A
#
# COMPACT_ATOMS: atom_id res chain seq x y z
N MET A 1 34.78 9.86 19.51
CA MET A 1 35.43 8.83 20.34
C MET A 1 34.50 7.63 20.44
N LEU A 2 35.11 6.45 20.31
CA LEU A 2 34.67 5.06 20.49
C LEU A 2 33.27 4.69 21.05
N LEU A 3 32.70 3.67 20.40
CA LEU A 3 31.98 2.45 20.89
C LEU A 3 30.64 2.61 21.64
N ALA A 4 29.63 1.73 21.50
CA ALA A 4 29.72 0.27 21.46
C ALA A 4 28.55 -0.42 20.71
N ALA A 5 28.89 -1.56 20.12
CA ALA A 5 27.97 -2.59 19.64
C ALA A 5 27.51 -3.49 20.80
N VAL A 6 26.28 -4.00 20.73
CA VAL A 6 25.91 -5.30 21.34
C VAL A 6 25.00 -6.03 20.35
N GLY A 7 25.49 -7.16 19.84
CA GLY A 7 24.70 -8.13 19.09
C GLY A 7 24.25 -9.29 19.98
N SER A 8 23.43 -10.16 19.42
CA SER A 8 23.29 -11.56 19.84
C SER A 8 22.81 -12.38 18.65
N GLY A 9 23.63 -13.34 18.19
CA GLY A 9 23.18 -14.36 17.22
C GLY A 9 24.26 -14.95 16.30
N ALA A 10 25.09 -15.84 16.87
CA ALA A 10 25.85 -16.94 16.23
C ALA A 10 26.94 -16.64 15.18
N VAL A 11 28.15 -17.10 15.52
CA VAL A 11 29.41 -17.03 14.76
C VAL A 11 29.49 -18.18 13.75
N LEU A 12 29.71 -17.87 12.47
CA LEU A 12 30.23 -18.82 11.48
C LEU A 12 31.63 -18.32 11.04
N LEU A 13 32.66 -19.06 11.44
CA LEU A 13 34.04 -18.84 11.05
C LEU A 13 34.25 -19.27 9.60
N GLY A 14 34.38 -18.32 8.69
CA GLY A 14 34.76 -18.54 7.29
C GLY A 14 34.88 -17.21 6.56
N THR A 15 36.11 -16.80 6.24
CA THR A 15 36.51 -15.67 5.38
C THR A 15 35.39 -14.67 5.03
N SER A 16 35.07 -13.77 5.95
CA SER A 16 34.06 -12.73 5.75
C SER A 16 34.62 -11.65 4.83
N ALA A 17 34.46 -11.82 3.51
CA ALA A 17 34.34 -10.66 2.64
C ALA A 17 33.23 -9.78 3.23
N PRO A 18 33.43 -8.45 3.35
CA PRO A 18 32.34 -7.59 3.78
C PRO A 18 31.21 -7.77 2.76
N VAL A 19 30.11 -8.39 3.19
CA VAL A 19 28.84 -8.25 2.49
C VAL A 19 28.47 -6.79 2.68
N ILE A 20 28.95 -5.94 1.77
CA ILE A 20 28.38 -4.62 1.59
C ILE A 20 26.95 -4.93 1.16
N ALA A 21 26.00 -4.80 2.10
CA ALA A 21 24.59 -4.81 1.76
C ALA A 21 24.43 -3.78 0.64
N GLN A 22 24.05 -4.23 -0.55
CA GLN A 22 23.80 -3.29 -1.62
C GLN A 22 22.73 -2.30 -1.12
N PRO A 23 22.93 -0.99 -1.34
CA PRO A 23 21.92 -0.02 -0.96
C PRO A 23 20.57 -0.45 -1.57
N PRO A 24 19.46 -0.27 -0.83
CA PRO A 24 18.15 -0.64 -1.35
C PRO A 24 17.94 0.01 -2.73
N PRO A 25 17.21 -0.66 -3.64
CA PRO A 25 16.92 -0.09 -4.94
C PRO A 25 16.34 1.32 -4.77
N PRO A 26 16.71 2.27 -5.65
CA PRO A 26 16.26 3.65 -5.52
C PRO A 26 14.73 3.71 -5.54
N ASN A 27 14.17 4.60 -4.73
CA ASN A 27 12.72 4.82 -4.57
C ASN A 27 11.95 3.64 -3.96
N CYS A 28 12.59 2.82 -3.12
CA CYS A 28 11.96 1.71 -2.39
C CYS A 28 11.95 1.93 -0.87
N THR A 29 11.87 3.18 -0.42
CA THR A 29 11.83 3.54 0.99
C THR A 29 10.40 3.64 1.53
N ALA A 30 10.26 3.71 2.85
CA ALA A 30 8.98 4.02 3.48
C ALA A 30 8.44 5.40 3.08
N ALA A 31 9.32 6.38 2.82
CA ALA A 31 8.91 7.71 2.35
C ALA A 31 8.30 7.64 0.94
N ASP A 32 8.86 6.82 0.06
CA ASP A 32 8.34 6.61 -1.30
C ASP A 32 6.95 5.96 -1.25
N LEU A 33 6.79 4.91 -0.44
CA LEU A 33 5.50 4.26 -0.26
C LEU A 33 4.46 5.22 0.33
N ALA A 34 4.83 6.02 1.33
CA ALA A 34 3.93 7.01 1.92
C ALA A 34 3.46 8.05 0.90
N GLY A 35 4.36 8.54 0.03
CA GLY A 35 4.02 9.44 -1.07
C GLY A 35 3.01 8.81 -2.05
N ILE A 36 3.22 7.55 -2.42
CA ILE A 36 2.29 6.80 -3.27
C ILE A 36 0.90 6.68 -2.63
N MET A 37 0.85 6.27 -1.35
CA MET A 37 -0.42 6.10 -0.64
C MET A 37 -1.17 7.42 -0.45
N SER A 38 -0.45 8.53 -0.25
CA SER A 38 -1.03 9.88 -0.24
C SER A 38 -1.67 10.22 -1.58
N GLY A 39 -0.98 9.97 -2.69
CA GLY A 39 -1.52 10.16 -4.04
C GLY A 39 -2.77 9.32 -4.32
N ILE A 40 -2.76 8.04 -3.92
CA ILE A 40 -3.93 7.14 -4.03
C ILE A 40 -5.13 7.70 -3.26
N THR A 41 -4.91 8.22 -2.04
CA THR A 41 -5.96 8.79 -1.22
C THR A 41 -6.53 10.07 -1.84
N ALA A 42 -5.67 10.95 -2.36
CA ALA A 42 -6.08 12.17 -3.04
C ALA A 42 -6.88 11.86 -4.33
N ALA A 43 -6.41 10.93 -5.15
CA ALA A 43 -7.10 10.49 -6.36
C ALA A 43 -8.46 9.83 -6.02
N THR A 44 -8.53 9.03 -4.96
CA THR A 44 -9.80 8.46 -4.48
C THR A 44 -10.77 9.56 -4.06
N SER A 45 -10.31 10.59 -3.34
CA SER A 45 -11.17 11.72 -2.97
C SER A 45 -11.74 12.44 -4.19
N ALA A 46 -10.89 12.75 -5.19
CA ALA A 46 -11.34 13.36 -6.44
C ALA A 46 -12.34 12.47 -7.19
N TYR A 47 -12.09 11.16 -7.23
CA TYR A 47 -13.00 10.19 -7.84
C TYR A 47 -14.37 10.22 -7.16
N LEU A 48 -14.42 10.17 -5.83
CA LEU A 48 -15.69 10.19 -5.09
C LEU A 48 -16.47 11.49 -5.33
N PHE A 49 -15.82 12.66 -5.35
CA PHE A 49 -16.49 13.92 -5.66
C PHE A 49 -17.05 14.01 -7.09
N THR A 50 -16.43 13.30 -8.04
CA THR A 50 -16.89 13.24 -9.44
C THR A 50 -17.86 12.09 -9.71
N HIS A 51 -18.04 11.19 -8.72
CA HIS A 51 -18.95 10.04 -8.80
C HIS A 51 -19.89 10.03 -7.59
N PRO A 52 -20.89 10.94 -7.52
CA PRO A 52 -21.76 11.07 -6.36
C PRO A 52 -22.42 9.75 -5.91
N PRO A 53 -22.94 8.88 -6.80
CA PRO A 53 -23.51 7.60 -6.39
C PRO A 53 -22.51 6.65 -5.70
N VAL A 54 -21.22 6.73 -6.08
CA VAL A 54 -20.16 5.95 -5.43
C VAL A 54 -19.83 6.55 -4.07
N ASN A 55 -19.73 7.88 -3.99
CA ASN A 55 -19.52 8.57 -2.72
C ASN A 55 -20.62 8.28 -1.70
N ASP A 56 -21.88 8.29 -2.14
CA ASP A 56 -23.03 7.96 -1.29
C ASP A 56 -22.91 6.53 -0.76
N PHE A 57 -22.61 5.56 -1.63
CA PHE A 57 -22.38 4.18 -1.20
C PHE A 57 -21.24 4.05 -0.18
N PHE A 58 -20.08 4.64 -0.42
CA PHE A 58 -18.97 4.59 0.55
C PHE A 58 -19.32 5.30 1.87
N THR A 59 -20.17 6.32 1.82
CA THR A 59 -20.67 7.03 3.01
C THR A 59 -21.59 6.15 3.85
N THR A 60 -22.47 5.34 3.24
CA THR A 60 -23.36 4.42 4.00
C THR A 60 -22.59 3.32 4.72
N LEU A 61 -21.38 2.96 4.28
CA LEU A 61 -20.53 1.97 4.96
C LEU A 61 -20.13 2.39 6.39
N LYS A 62 -20.35 3.65 6.80
CA LYS A 62 -20.16 4.08 8.19
C LYS A 62 -21.13 3.36 9.16
N ASP A 63 -22.30 2.97 8.67
CA ASP A 63 -23.37 2.36 9.47
C ASP A 63 -23.40 0.82 9.33
N VAL A 64 -22.54 0.25 8.47
CA VAL A 64 -22.44 -1.21 8.24
C VAL A 64 -21.50 -1.85 9.28
N PRO A 65 -21.85 -2.99 9.90
CA PRO A 65 -20.95 -3.73 10.78
C PRO A 65 -19.63 -4.11 10.08
N ALA A 66 -18.51 -4.08 10.80
CA ALA A 66 -17.17 -4.20 10.20
C ALA A 66 -16.98 -5.54 9.43
N GLU A 67 -17.55 -6.61 9.96
CA GLU A 67 -17.59 -7.95 9.41
C GLU A 67 -18.41 -8.04 8.11
N GLU A 68 -19.39 -7.16 7.92
CA GLU A 68 -20.25 -7.13 6.73
C GLU A 68 -19.72 -6.20 5.62
N LYS A 69 -18.87 -5.21 5.97
CA LYS A 69 -18.36 -4.21 5.00
C LYS A 69 -17.71 -4.84 3.77
N ARG A 70 -16.94 -5.93 3.96
CA ARG A 70 -16.27 -6.62 2.86
C ARG A 70 -17.28 -7.21 1.87
N ALA A 71 -18.34 -7.83 2.37
CA ALA A 71 -19.38 -8.40 1.53
C ALA A 71 -20.16 -7.30 0.79
N ALA A 72 -20.51 -6.21 1.48
CA ALA A 72 -21.17 -5.06 0.86
C ALA A 72 -20.33 -4.45 -0.28
N LEU A 73 -19.03 -4.25 -0.04
CA LEU A 73 -18.09 -3.79 -1.06
C LEU A 73 -18.03 -4.74 -2.26
N GLN A 74 -17.91 -6.05 -2.02
CA GLN A 74 -17.86 -7.07 -3.07
C GLN A 74 -19.12 -7.00 -3.97
N THR A 75 -20.30 -7.05 -3.36
CA THR A 75 -21.59 -6.94 -4.05
C THR A 75 -21.68 -5.67 -4.89
N TYR A 76 -21.27 -4.53 -4.32
CA TYR A 76 -21.28 -3.26 -5.05
C TYR A 76 -20.33 -3.27 -6.25
N MET A 77 -19.11 -3.77 -6.09
CA MET A 77 -18.12 -3.82 -7.17
C MET A 77 -18.51 -4.79 -8.28
N ASP A 78 -19.17 -5.89 -7.96
CA ASP A 78 -19.64 -6.87 -8.95
C ASP A 78 -20.85 -6.34 -9.73
N ALA A 79 -21.69 -5.51 -9.11
CA ALA A 79 -22.75 -4.77 -9.79
C ALA A 79 -22.24 -3.56 -10.61
N ASN A 80 -21.05 -3.03 -10.28
CA ASN A 80 -20.48 -1.82 -10.87
C ASN A 80 -19.07 -2.09 -11.43
N PRO A 81 -18.92 -2.85 -12.52
CA PRO A 81 -17.62 -3.24 -13.07
C PRO A 81 -16.76 -2.05 -13.50
N GLN A 82 -17.35 -0.94 -13.95
CA GLN A 82 -16.61 0.28 -14.27
C GLN A 82 -16.00 0.91 -13.01
N VAL A 83 -16.76 1.04 -11.92
CA VAL A 83 -16.26 1.57 -10.63
C VAL A 83 -15.14 0.68 -10.10
N LYS A 84 -15.30 -0.64 -10.22
CA LYS A 84 -14.25 -1.60 -9.88
C LYS A 84 -12.98 -1.37 -10.71
N ALA A 85 -13.10 -1.15 -12.01
CA ALA A 85 -11.96 -0.86 -12.89
C ALA A 85 -11.28 0.46 -12.51
N ASP A 86 -12.04 1.53 -12.30
CA ASP A 86 -11.51 2.85 -11.93
C ASP A 86 -10.76 2.80 -10.60
N LEU A 87 -11.37 2.23 -9.55
CA LEU A 87 -10.76 2.12 -8.23
C LEU A 87 -9.57 1.14 -8.22
N THR A 88 -9.56 0.14 -9.11
CA THR A 88 -8.38 -0.71 -9.35
C THR A 88 -7.26 0.10 -10.00
N GLY A 89 -7.60 0.94 -10.98
CA GLY A 89 -6.71 1.89 -11.64
C GLY A 89 -6.05 2.85 -10.67
N ILE A 90 -6.83 3.49 -9.80
CA ILE A 90 -6.34 4.40 -8.76
C ILE A 90 -5.31 3.73 -7.85
N ARG A 91 -5.43 2.43 -7.58
CA ARG A 91 -4.54 1.67 -6.69
C ARG A 91 -3.34 1.03 -7.39
N GLN A 92 -3.26 1.05 -8.72
CA GLN A 92 -2.14 0.46 -9.46
C GLN A 92 -0.75 0.92 -8.99
N PRO A 93 -0.52 2.20 -8.63
CA PRO A 93 0.81 2.63 -8.17
C PRO A 93 1.34 1.86 -6.96
N ALA A 94 0.47 1.40 -6.06
CA ALA A 94 0.88 0.57 -4.91
C ALA A 94 1.23 -0.86 -5.34
N VAL A 95 0.53 -1.42 -6.33
CA VAL A 95 0.84 -2.73 -6.90
C VAL A 95 2.18 -2.68 -7.62
N ASP A 96 2.41 -1.65 -8.44
CA ASP A 96 3.66 -1.44 -9.16
C ASP A 96 4.84 -1.23 -8.20
N PHE A 97 4.62 -0.52 -7.10
CA PHE A 97 5.62 -0.38 -6.03
C PHE A 97 5.93 -1.74 -5.39
N ARG A 98 4.92 -2.52 -5.02
CA ARG A 98 5.11 -3.86 -4.44
C ARG A 98 5.89 -4.77 -5.38
N ASN A 99 5.55 -4.80 -6.67
CA ASN A 99 6.21 -5.63 -7.66
C ASN A 99 7.69 -5.25 -7.86
N ARG A 100 8.04 -3.97 -7.61
CA ARG A 100 9.39 -3.45 -7.81
C ARG A 100 10.26 -3.47 -6.54
N CYS A 101 9.65 -3.37 -5.36
CA CYS A 101 10.34 -3.09 -4.09
C CYS A 101 10.08 -4.11 -2.97
N GLY A 102 9.20 -5.11 -3.16
CA GLY A 102 8.69 -5.96 -2.10
C GLY A 102 8.97 -7.44 -2.23
#